data_AF-A0A2V9QI25-F1
#
_entry.id   AF-A0A2V9QI25-F1
#
_cell.length_a   1.000
_cell.length_b   1.000
_cell.length_c   1.000
_cell.angle_alpha   90.00
_cell.angle_beta   90.00
_cell.angle_gamma   90.00
#
_symmetry.space_group_name_H-M   'P 1'
#
loop_
_entity.id
_entity.type
_entity.pdbx_description
1 polymer ?
#
loop_
_entity_poly.entity_id
_entity_poly.type
_entity_poly.pdbx_seq_one_letter_code
_entity_poly.pdbx_strand_id
1 'polypeptide(L)'
;MAAKNAEQMTNSVSPDISKRLLYVKYLLSRAKPANADRNDLSVAVSLLLIHDAIEMLMLAVVEHLQVPMPKKWDFMDFWTEIGKHHTEPPQRILMDALNNMRVGLKHKGNLPNPHRVRDLLPRIEVFCEDVAKMYIQIDLAELSLADLVADDEVRNTLRKAR
;
A
#
# COMPACT_ATOMS: atom_id res chain seq x y z
N MET A 1 -28.88 -27.44 -3.01
CA MET A 1 -27.84 -27.31 -4.04
C MET A 1 -28.34 -26.39 -5.15
N ALA A 2 -28.32 -25.08 -4.90
CA ALA A 2 -28.61 -24.07 -5.90
C ALA A 2 -27.35 -23.20 -6.05
N ALA A 3 -26.72 -23.33 -7.22
CA ALA A 3 -25.80 -22.40 -7.88
C ALA A 3 -25.03 -21.41 -6.97
N LYS A 4 -23.72 -21.55 -6.71
CA LYS A 4 -22.64 -21.51 -7.71
C LYS A 4 -23.04 -20.69 -8.93
N ASN A 5 -23.18 -19.37 -8.74
CA ASN A 5 -23.08 -18.31 -9.74
C ASN A 5 -23.13 -16.95 -9.01
N ALA A 6 -22.17 -16.73 -8.11
CA ALA A 6 -21.69 -15.37 -7.90
C ALA A 6 -20.54 -15.24 -8.89
N GLU A 7 -20.88 -14.87 -10.13
CA GLU A 7 -19.92 -14.47 -11.13
C GLU A 7 -18.95 -13.49 -10.49
N GLN A 8 -17.66 -13.78 -10.61
CA GLN A 8 -16.62 -12.79 -10.43
C GLN A 8 -16.95 -11.66 -11.40
N MET A 9 -17.64 -10.63 -10.91
CA MET A 9 -17.63 -9.34 -11.56
C MET A 9 -16.17 -8.91 -11.53
N THR A 10 -15.48 -9.09 -12.65
CA THR A 10 -14.20 -8.46 -12.91
C THR A 10 -14.50 -6.97 -12.98
N ASN A 11 -14.58 -6.31 -11.82
CA ASN A 11 -14.62 -4.87 -11.74
C ASN A 11 -13.35 -4.40 -12.42
N SER A 12 -13.45 -3.86 -13.62
CA SER A 12 -12.30 -3.25 -14.30
C SER A 12 -11.70 -2.22 -13.35
N VAL A 13 -10.40 -2.29 -13.10
CA VAL A 13 -9.73 -1.38 -12.18
C VAL A 13 -9.94 0.05 -12.67
N SER A 14 -10.51 0.91 -11.82
CA SER A 14 -10.81 2.28 -12.24
C SER A 14 -9.50 3.07 -12.48
N PRO A 15 -9.54 4.12 -13.31
CA PRO A 15 -8.37 4.98 -13.51
C PRO A 15 -7.84 5.58 -12.21
N ASP A 16 -8.75 5.88 -11.28
CA ASP A 16 -8.38 6.44 -9.98
C ASP A 16 -7.69 5.40 -9.07
N ILE A 17 -8.19 4.16 -9.02
CA ILE A 17 -7.51 3.07 -8.31
C ILE A 17 -6.12 2.81 -8.92
N SER A 18 -6.02 2.78 -10.24
CA SER A 18 -4.73 2.62 -10.94
C SER A 18 -3.73 3.73 -10.57
N LYS A 19 -4.21 4.98 -10.50
CA LYS A 19 -3.41 6.13 -10.08
C LYS A 19 -2.96 6.03 -8.62
N ARG A 20 -3.82 5.58 -7.70
CA ARG A 20 -3.44 5.32 -6.31
C ARG A 20 -2.37 4.23 -6.21
N LEU A 21 -2.45 3.16 -6.99
CA LEU A 21 -1.39 2.12 -7.00
C LEU A 21 -0.04 2.67 -7.50
N LEU A 22 -0.04 3.57 -8.48
CA LEU A 22 1.17 4.27 -8.90
C LEU A 22 1.73 5.16 -7.77
N TYR A 23 0.87 5.80 -6.99
CA TYR A 23 1.29 6.57 -5.82
C TYR A 23 1.85 5.68 -4.71
N VAL A 24 1.27 4.51 -4.45
CA VAL A 24 1.83 3.51 -3.53
C VAL A 24 3.26 3.16 -3.97
N LYS A 25 3.45 2.81 -5.25
CA LYS A 25 4.78 2.50 -5.81
C LYS A 25 5.75 3.67 -5.67
N TYR A 26 5.27 4.90 -5.92
CA TYR A 26 6.07 6.10 -5.78
C TYR A 26 6.51 6.31 -4.32
N LEU A 27 5.60 6.23 -3.36
CA LEU A 27 5.89 6.39 -1.93
C LEU A 27 6.90 5.34 -1.44
N LEU A 28 6.74 4.08 -1.84
CA LEU A 28 7.72 3.02 -1.52
C LEU A 28 9.09 3.30 -2.16
N SER A 29 9.13 3.82 -3.39
CA SER A 29 10.39 4.21 -4.05
C SER A 29 11.11 5.35 -3.31
N ARG A 30 10.35 6.28 -2.69
CA ARG A 30 10.89 7.37 -1.86
C ARG A 30 11.27 6.91 -0.46
N ALA A 31 10.57 5.92 0.07
CA ALA A 31 10.87 5.33 1.37
C ALA A 31 12.22 4.60 1.36
N LYS A 32 12.60 3.95 0.24
CA LYS A 32 13.88 3.22 0.08
C LYS A 32 15.13 4.03 0.43
N PRO A 33 15.43 5.17 -0.23
CA PRO A 33 16.62 5.94 0.08
C PRO A 33 16.56 6.51 1.51
N ALA A 34 15.39 6.93 1.99
CA ALA A 34 15.22 7.41 3.36
C ALA A 34 15.48 6.31 4.42
N ASN A 35 15.12 5.07 4.10
CA ASN A 35 15.34 3.90 4.95
C ASN A 35 16.83 3.53 5.06
N ALA A 36 17.54 3.64 3.95
CA ALA A 36 18.97 3.32 3.83
C ALA A 36 19.88 4.43 4.40
N ASP A 37 19.33 5.60 4.68
CA ASP A 37 20.05 6.73 5.27
C ASP A 37 20.57 6.37 6.68
N ARG A 38 21.71 6.97 7.05
CA ARG A 38 22.31 6.83 8.38
C ARG A 38 21.64 7.71 9.42
N ASN A 39 20.88 8.73 9.01
CA ASN A 39 20.16 9.63 9.88
C ASN A 39 18.84 9.02 10.36
N ASP A 40 18.67 8.89 11.69
CA ASP A 40 17.47 8.33 12.31
C ASP A 40 16.19 9.11 11.96
N LEU A 41 16.28 10.42 11.72
CA LEU A 41 15.15 11.23 11.25
C LEU A 41 14.74 10.86 9.83
N SER A 42 15.70 10.52 8.97
CA SER A 42 15.44 10.04 7.61
C SER A 42 14.75 8.67 7.65
N VAL A 43 15.18 7.79 8.57
CA VAL A 43 14.50 6.51 8.81
C VAL A 43 13.09 6.71 9.38
N ALA A 44 12.87 7.71 10.24
CA ALA A 44 11.53 8.08 10.70
C ALA A 44 10.64 8.59 9.54
N VAL A 45 11.18 9.38 8.61
CA VAL A 45 10.48 9.78 7.38
C VAL A 45 10.12 8.57 6.53
N SER A 46 11.02 7.59 6.41
CA SER A 46 10.73 6.31 5.73
C SER A 46 9.52 5.61 6.35
N LEU A 47 9.44 5.50 7.67
CA LEU A 47 8.28 4.91 8.36
C LEU A 47 6.96 5.62 8.00
N LEU A 48 6.97 6.95 7.87
CA LEU A 48 5.77 7.71 7.49
C LEU A 48 5.36 7.43 6.05
N LEU A 49 6.31 7.46 5.11
CA LEU A 49 6.06 7.16 3.70
C LEU A 49 5.54 5.74 3.49
N ILE A 50 6.09 4.77 4.23
CA ILE A 50 5.64 3.38 4.23
C ILE A 50 4.19 3.31 4.73
N HIS A 51 3.87 3.92 5.88
CA HIS A 51 2.51 3.90 6.42
C HIS A 51 1.49 4.50 5.44
N ASP A 52 1.79 5.67 4.88
CA ASP A 52 0.91 6.36 3.94
C ASP A 52 0.70 5.52 2.65
N ALA A 53 1.73 4.81 2.17
CA ALA A 53 1.60 3.91 1.02
C ALA A 53 0.67 2.72 1.32
N ILE A 54 0.82 2.09 2.48
CA ILE A 54 0.00 0.94 2.86
C ILE A 54 -1.46 1.38 3.06
N GLU A 55 -1.70 2.48 3.77
CA GLU A 55 -3.05 3.01 4.01
C GLU A 55 -3.74 3.35 2.68
N MET A 56 -3.02 3.96 1.73
CA MET A 56 -3.55 4.24 0.39
C MET A 56 -3.93 2.96 -0.38
N LEU A 57 -3.09 1.91 -0.30
CA LEU A 57 -3.39 0.61 -0.91
C LEU A 57 -4.64 -0.01 -0.27
N MET A 58 -4.74 -0.01 1.06
CA MET A 58 -5.88 -0.58 1.77
C MET A 58 -7.19 0.11 1.38
N LEU A 59 -7.20 1.44 1.33
CA LEU A 59 -8.37 2.21 0.91
C LEU A 59 -8.73 1.97 -0.55
N ALA A 60 -7.73 1.83 -1.43
CA ALA A 60 -7.95 1.44 -2.82
C ALA A 60 -8.61 0.05 -2.94
N VAL A 61 -8.17 -0.92 -2.13
CA VAL A 61 -8.77 -2.25 -2.07
C VAL A 61 -10.22 -2.19 -1.59
N VAL A 62 -10.49 -1.51 -0.48
CA VAL A 62 -11.84 -1.38 0.09
C VAL A 62 -12.81 -0.77 -0.93
N GLU A 63 -12.38 0.28 -1.63
CA GLU A 63 -13.19 0.91 -2.67
C GLU A 63 -13.39 0.01 -3.89
N HIS A 64 -12.33 -0.65 -4.37
CA HIS A 64 -12.40 -1.55 -5.51
C HIS A 64 -13.36 -2.73 -5.29
N LEU A 65 -13.35 -3.28 -4.08
CA LEU A 65 -14.25 -4.35 -3.64
C LEU A 65 -15.62 -3.83 -3.19
N GLN A 66 -15.82 -2.52 -3.16
CA GLN A 66 -17.05 -1.87 -2.69
C GLN A 66 -17.44 -2.28 -1.27
N VAL A 67 -16.43 -2.51 -0.40
CA VAL A 67 -16.64 -2.89 0.98
C VAL A 67 -17.19 -1.69 1.76
N PRO A 68 -18.32 -1.83 2.48
CA PRO A 68 -18.90 -0.74 3.25
C PRO A 68 -17.92 -0.24 4.32
N MET A 69 -17.66 1.07 4.33
CA MET A 69 -16.82 1.68 5.36
C MET A 69 -17.65 2.16 6.56
N PRO A 70 -17.21 1.89 7.81
CA PRO A 70 -17.76 2.54 8.99
C PRO A 70 -17.60 4.07 8.96
N LYS A 71 -18.38 4.77 9.77
CA LYS A 71 -18.30 6.24 9.91
C LYS A 71 -16.92 6.74 10.34
N LYS A 72 -16.20 5.92 11.11
CA LYS A 72 -14.81 6.15 11.51
C LYS A 72 -14.02 4.94 11.03
N TRP A 73 -12.99 5.20 10.23
CA TRP A 73 -12.07 4.20 9.72
C TRP A 73 -10.72 4.37 10.42
N ASP A 74 -10.25 3.33 11.07
CA ASP A 74 -8.91 3.22 11.62
C ASP A 74 -8.08 2.24 10.78
N PHE A 75 -6.75 2.42 10.73
CA PHE A 75 -5.84 1.63 9.88
C PHE A 75 -6.00 0.11 10.01
N MET A 76 -6.27 -0.40 11.21
CA MET A 76 -6.42 -1.83 11.47
C MET A 76 -7.82 -2.39 11.12
N ASP A 77 -8.80 -1.52 10.83
CA ASP A 77 -10.15 -1.94 10.42
C ASP A 77 -10.14 -2.68 9.08
N PHE A 78 -9.09 -2.49 8.27
CA PHE A 78 -8.91 -3.20 7.01
C PHE A 78 -9.06 -4.72 7.14
N TRP A 79 -8.41 -5.35 8.11
CA TRP A 79 -8.51 -6.81 8.30
C TRP A 79 -9.90 -7.24 8.73
N THR A 80 -10.53 -6.48 9.64
CA THR A 80 -11.85 -6.83 10.16
C THR A 80 -12.94 -6.64 9.12
N GLU A 81 -12.89 -5.57 8.33
CA GLU A 81 -13.91 -5.28 7.31
C GLU A 81 -13.75 -6.15 6.06
N ILE A 82 -12.52 -6.36 5.58
CA ILE A 82 -12.27 -7.27 4.44
C ILE A 82 -12.61 -8.72 4.81
N GLY A 83 -12.21 -9.19 6.00
CA GLY A 83 -12.43 -10.57 6.45
C GLY A 83 -13.89 -10.98 6.62
N LYS A 84 -14.84 -10.04 6.65
CA LYS A 84 -16.28 -10.33 6.68
C LYS A 84 -16.83 -10.84 5.34
N HIS A 85 -16.20 -10.43 4.24
CA HIS A 85 -16.74 -10.62 2.89
C HIS A 85 -15.76 -11.32 1.94
N HIS A 86 -14.47 -11.29 2.25
CA HIS A 86 -13.39 -11.84 1.43
C HIS A 86 -12.39 -12.62 2.29
N THR A 87 -11.44 -13.29 1.64
CA THR A 87 -10.29 -13.90 2.32
C THR A 87 -9.58 -12.85 3.17
N GLU A 88 -9.19 -13.21 4.40
CA GLU A 88 -8.52 -12.28 5.31
C GLU A 88 -7.17 -11.80 4.73
N PRO A 89 -6.84 -10.50 4.82
CA PRO A 89 -5.57 -9.99 4.32
C PRO A 89 -4.37 -10.54 5.10
N PRO A 90 -3.22 -10.72 4.43
CA PRO A 90 -2.04 -11.28 5.09
C PRO A 90 -1.41 -10.28 6.09
N GLN A 91 -0.43 -10.77 6.86
CA GLN A 91 0.50 -9.96 7.67
C GLN A 91 -0.10 -9.00 8.72
N ARG A 92 -1.29 -9.29 9.27
CA ARG A 92 -1.96 -8.46 10.30
C ARG A 92 -1.06 -8.03 11.45
N ILE A 93 -0.29 -8.96 12.03
CA ILE A 93 0.60 -8.70 13.17
C ILE A 93 1.72 -7.70 12.81
N LEU A 94 2.26 -7.81 11.59
CA LEU A 94 3.31 -6.90 11.11
C LEU A 94 2.77 -5.47 10.99
N MET A 95 1.55 -5.35 10.46
CA MET A 95 0.90 -4.06 10.21
C MET A 95 0.46 -3.38 11.50
N ASP A 96 0.03 -4.15 12.50
CA ASP A 96 -0.20 -3.62 13.85
C ASP A 96 1.09 -3.07 14.47
N ALA A 97 2.19 -3.81 14.37
CA ALA A 97 3.49 -3.36 14.86
C ALA A 97 3.97 -2.07 14.15
N LEU A 98 3.78 -1.98 12.84
CA LEU A 98 4.09 -0.79 12.05
C LEU A 98 3.22 0.40 12.47
N ASN A 99 1.91 0.19 12.61
CA ASN A 99 0.97 1.23 13.02
C ASN A 99 1.32 1.76 14.42
N ASN A 100 1.66 0.88 15.36
CA ASN A 100 2.09 1.26 16.70
C ASN A 100 3.38 2.11 16.69
N MET A 101 4.36 1.78 15.85
CA MET A 101 5.55 2.61 15.67
C MET A 101 5.21 3.99 15.10
N ARG A 102 4.34 4.05 14.08
CA ARG A 102 3.89 5.31 13.47
C ARG A 102 3.10 6.18 14.45
N VAL A 103 2.23 5.59 15.26
CA VAL A 103 1.49 6.28 16.33
C VAL A 103 2.45 6.83 17.38
N GLY A 104 3.45 6.04 17.80
CA GLY A 104 4.49 6.47 18.72
C GLY A 104 5.25 7.70 18.21
N LEU A 105 5.64 7.68 16.93
CA LEU A 105 6.30 8.81 16.29
C LEU A 105 5.38 10.04 16.20
N LYS A 106 4.21 9.92 15.56
CA LYS A 106 3.32 11.06 15.25
C LYS A 106 2.65 11.69 16.48
N HIS A 107 2.29 10.90 17.49
CA HIS A 107 1.47 11.38 18.61
C HIS A 107 2.22 11.46 19.94
N LYS A 108 3.36 10.77 20.07
CA LYS A 108 4.13 10.72 21.31
C LYS A 108 5.54 11.30 21.16
N GLY A 109 5.96 11.66 19.94
CA GLY A 109 7.31 12.16 19.67
C GLY A 109 8.41 11.10 19.84
N ASN A 110 8.04 9.81 19.86
CA ASN A 110 8.98 8.72 20.07
C ASN A 110 9.63 8.35 18.74
N LEU A 111 10.94 8.57 18.60
CA LEU A 111 11.68 8.09 17.44
C LEU A 111 11.65 6.55 17.37
N PRO A 112 11.37 5.95 16.21
CA PRO A 112 11.37 4.52 16.05
C PRO A 112 12.80 3.98 16.11
N ASN A 113 12.97 2.72 16.54
CA ASN A 113 14.25 2.04 16.41
C ASN A 113 14.60 1.89 14.91
N PRO A 114 15.73 2.47 14.44
CA PRO A 114 16.06 2.48 13.02
C PRO A 114 16.23 1.08 12.40
N HIS A 115 16.80 0.13 13.15
CA HIS A 115 16.95 -1.25 12.69
C HIS A 115 15.60 -1.92 12.44
N ARG A 116 14.64 -1.71 13.35
CA ARG A 116 13.28 -2.26 13.17
C ARG A 116 12.58 -1.69 11.94
N VAL A 117 12.75 -0.41 11.65
CA VAL A 117 12.16 0.21 10.45
C VAL A 117 12.85 -0.25 9.17
N ARG A 118 14.16 -0.48 9.21
CA ARG A 118 14.90 -1.04 8.06
C ARG A 118 14.44 -2.45 7.71
N ASP A 119 14.25 -3.31 8.71
CA ASP A 119 13.79 -4.68 8.51
C ASP A 119 12.33 -4.77 8.04
N LEU A 120 11.54 -3.70 8.21
CA LEU A 120 10.15 -3.66 7.77
C LEU A 120 10.03 -3.51 6.25
N LEU A 121 10.80 -2.62 5.63
CA LEU A 121 10.54 -2.18 4.27
C LEU A 121 10.43 -3.36 3.27
N PRO A 122 11.36 -4.34 3.23
CA PRO A 122 11.22 -5.48 2.31
C PRO A 122 9.96 -6.31 2.55
N ARG A 123 9.51 -6.44 3.81
CA ARG A 123 8.28 -7.17 4.16
C ARG A 123 7.04 -6.41 3.73
N ILE A 124 7.07 -5.08 3.82
CA ILE A 124 5.98 -4.23 3.34
C ILE A 124 5.88 -4.29 1.81
N GLU A 125 6.99 -4.32 1.09
CA GLU A 125 6.94 -4.47 -0.37
C GLU A 125 6.23 -5.78 -0.76
N VAL A 126 6.55 -6.89 -0.08
CA VAL A 126 5.85 -8.16 -0.25
C VAL A 126 4.36 -8.04 0.11
N PHE A 127 4.02 -7.39 1.23
CA PHE A 127 2.63 -7.16 1.59
C PHE A 127 1.87 -6.39 0.49
N CYS A 128 2.44 -5.30 -0.01
CA CYS A 128 1.80 -4.49 -1.03
C CYS A 128 1.58 -5.27 -2.33
N GLU A 129 2.56 -6.07 -2.73
CA GLU A 129 2.46 -6.96 -3.89
C GLU A 129 1.36 -8.01 -3.69
N ASP A 130 1.39 -8.74 -2.57
CA ASP A 130 0.42 -9.77 -2.25
C ASP A 130 -1.01 -9.21 -2.20
N VAL A 131 -1.21 -8.05 -1.58
CA VAL A 131 -2.53 -7.41 -1.45
C VAL A 131 -3.04 -6.86 -2.78
N ALA A 132 -2.19 -6.17 -3.56
CA ALA A 132 -2.57 -5.67 -4.88
C ALA A 132 -2.97 -6.82 -5.82
N LYS A 133 -2.18 -7.91 -5.80
CA LYS A 133 -2.45 -9.09 -6.60
C LYS A 133 -3.70 -9.84 -6.15
N MET A 134 -3.88 -10.00 -4.84
CA MET A 134 -4.99 -10.77 -4.27
C MET A 134 -6.34 -10.08 -4.49
N TYR A 135 -6.41 -8.77 -4.30
CA TYR A 135 -7.70 -8.07 -4.26
C TYR A 135 -8.00 -7.20 -5.48
N ILE A 136 -6.97 -6.70 -6.18
CA ILE A 136 -7.12 -5.82 -7.36
C ILE A 136 -6.68 -6.54 -8.64
N GLN A 137 -6.03 -7.71 -8.52
CA GLN A 137 -5.51 -8.49 -9.64
C GLN A 137 -4.47 -7.72 -10.48
N ILE A 138 -3.70 -6.86 -9.83
CA ILE A 138 -2.59 -6.12 -10.43
C ILE A 138 -1.27 -6.57 -9.80
N ASP A 139 -0.27 -6.76 -10.66
CA ASP A 139 1.12 -6.87 -10.25
C ASP A 139 1.71 -5.46 -10.09
N LEU A 140 2.09 -5.10 -8.86
CA LEU A 140 2.58 -3.75 -8.56
C LEU A 140 3.95 -3.51 -9.20
N ALA A 141 4.73 -4.58 -9.45
CA ALA A 141 6.03 -4.50 -10.12
C ALA A 141 5.91 -4.10 -11.60
N GLU A 142 4.82 -4.48 -12.26
CA GLU A 142 4.53 -4.16 -13.66
C GLU A 142 4.16 -2.69 -13.90
N LEU A 143 3.62 -1.99 -12.90
CA LEU A 143 3.26 -0.58 -13.03
C LEU A 143 4.47 0.31 -13.33
N SER A 144 4.37 1.24 -14.27
CA SER A 144 5.46 2.16 -14.58
C SER A 144 5.26 3.51 -13.90
N LEU A 145 6.22 3.98 -13.10
CA LEU A 145 6.17 5.34 -12.54
C LEU A 145 6.20 6.43 -13.63
N ALA A 146 6.64 6.10 -14.85
CA ALA A 146 6.52 6.99 -15.99
C ALA A 146 5.05 7.36 -16.28
N ASP A 147 4.10 6.54 -15.86
CA ASP A 147 2.66 6.76 -16.08
C ASP A 147 2.10 7.91 -15.22
N LEU A 148 2.88 8.42 -14.27
CA LEU A 148 2.59 9.65 -13.54
C LEU A 148 2.99 10.92 -14.31
N VAL A 149 3.74 10.78 -15.40
CA VAL A 149 4.18 11.92 -16.22
C VAL A 149 3.04 12.36 -17.15
N ALA A 150 2.63 13.61 -17.01
CA ALA A 150 1.54 14.21 -17.78
C ALA A 150 1.88 14.38 -19.27
N ASP A 151 3.13 14.72 -19.57
CA ASP A 151 3.60 14.89 -20.94
C ASP A 151 3.84 13.54 -21.63
N ASP A 152 3.18 13.33 -22.77
CA ASP A 152 3.19 12.06 -23.49
C ASP A 152 4.56 11.74 -24.10
N GLU A 153 5.29 12.74 -24.59
CA GLU A 153 6.60 12.56 -25.20
C GLU A 153 7.64 12.16 -24.14
N VAL A 154 7.65 12.87 -23.01
CA VAL A 154 8.52 12.55 -21.87
C VAL A 154 8.18 11.18 -21.30
N ARG A 155 6.90 10.87 -21.10
CA ARG A 155 6.45 9.55 -20.60
C ARG A 155 6.94 8.42 -21.51
N ASN A 156 6.75 8.55 -22.82
CA ASN A 156 7.15 7.53 -23.79
C ASN A 156 8.68 7.38 -23.87
N THR A 157 9.43 8.47 -23.71
CA THR A 157 10.90 8.44 -23.64
C THR A 157 11.37 7.66 -22.41
N LEU A 158 10.80 7.96 -21.23
CA LEU A 158 11.14 7.26 -19.99
C LEU A 158 10.80 5.77 -20.04
N ARG A 159 9.68 5.39 -20.67
CA ARG A 159 9.29 3.98 -20.86
C ARG A 159 10.29 3.20 -21.72
N LYS A 160 10.94 3.85 -22.70
CA LYS A 160 11.93 3.22 -23.59
C LYS A 160 13.33 3.12 -22.98
N ALA A 161 13.63 3.92 -21.96
CA ALA A 161 14.93 3.94 -21.29
C ALA A 161 15.06 2.87 -20.17
N ARG A 162 14.04 2.02 -20.02
CA ARG A 162 13.92 0.99 -18.98
C ARG A 162 14.68 -0.28 -19.35
#